data_AF-A0A9W8WRD0-F1
#
_entry.id   AF-A0A9W8WRD0-F1
#
_cell.length_a   1.000
_cell.length_b   1.000
_cell.length_c   1.000
_cell.angle_alpha   90.00
_cell.angle_beta   90.00
_cell.angle_gamma   90.00
#
_symmetry.space_group_name_H-M   'P 1'
#
loop_
_entity.id
_entity.type
_entity.pdbx_description
1 polymer ?
#
loop_
_entity_poly.entity_id
_entity_poly.type
_entity_poly.pdbx_seq_one_letter_code
_entity_poly.pdbx_strand_id
1 'polypeptide(L)'
;MTEPAPVPAIDPPPNPPTDRPLHTLPPPFLQDALTPITQGAEALVYKTTFLTPSTPAVVKYRPPKPYRHPTLDKRLTKSRLLAEARSLVRVKREGVNVPGVLGCDADAGWLVLEYVNGRTIRRVLDSWAEEVKAEEKRVFAEGGDAGQLARAGGSGTEDILDLMRRVGQEVGKLHELGVCHGDLTTSNLMLRVPDEEKSEKSKPTGRMTTSAMREAAMSGEEPPPLEIPEDEPAAPAHQSLAGEIYLIDFGLTSSTIQDEDRAVDLYVLERAFSATHPAAEHLFHEVLEAYGKSYKGAKSVLKRLEGVRMRGRKRSMLG
;
A
#
# COMPACT_ATOMS: atom_id res chain seq x y z
N MET A 1 56.52 13.74 -11.95
CA MET A 1 55.65 13.40 -10.80
C MET A 1 55.01 12.07 -11.13
N THR A 2 55.43 11.02 -10.45
CA THR A 2 54.91 9.66 -10.65
C THR A 2 53.50 9.57 -10.07
N GLU A 3 52.59 9.02 -10.86
CA GLU A 3 51.19 8.79 -10.50
C GLU A 3 51.13 7.85 -9.26
N PRO A 4 50.33 8.16 -8.24
CA PRO A 4 50.20 7.29 -7.07
C PRO A 4 49.60 5.94 -7.48
N ALA A 5 50.16 4.86 -6.92
CA ALA A 5 49.71 3.51 -7.22
C ALA A 5 48.20 3.35 -6.92
N PRO A 6 47.44 2.64 -7.78
CA PRO A 6 46.02 2.41 -7.56
C PRO A 6 45.82 1.69 -6.23
N VAL A 7 44.95 2.25 -5.39
CA VAL A 7 44.55 1.63 -4.12
C VAL A 7 43.91 0.29 -4.46
N PRO A 8 44.35 -0.82 -3.84
CA PRO A 8 43.76 -2.13 -4.11
C PRO A 8 42.25 -2.11 -3.80
N ALA A 9 41.47 -2.81 -4.62
CA ALA A 9 40.05 -2.97 -4.39
C ALA A 9 39.83 -3.57 -3.00
N ILE A 10 39.02 -2.92 -2.17
CA ILE A 10 38.63 -3.46 -0.88
C ILE A 10 37.63 -4.58 -1.19
N ASP A 11 38.05 -5.82 -0.95
CA ASP A 11 37.13 -6.95 -1.04
C ASP A 11 35.99 -6.78 -0.03
N PRO A 12 34.73 -7.06 -0.42
CA PRO A 12 33.63 -7.00 0.51
C PRO A 12 33.89 -7.97 1.67
N PRO A 13 33.58 -7.59 2.92
CA PRO A 13 33.75 -8.50 4.04
C PRO A 13 32.93 -9.77 3.79
N PRO A 14 33.45 -10.95 4.20
CA PRO A 14 32.72 -12.20 4.06
C PRO A 14 31.38 -12.08 4.80
N ASN A 15 30.33 -12.64 4.20
CA ASN A 15 29.02 -12.66 4.85
C ASN A 15 29.17 -13.35 6.22
N PRO A 16 28.76 -12.71 7.33
CA PRO A 16 28.77 -13.36 8.63
C PRO A 16 27.86 -14.60 8.55
N PRO A 17 28.20 -15.69 9.26
CA PRO A 17 27.32 -16.83 9.40
C PRO A 17 26.02 -16.33 10.06
N THR A 18 24.95 -16.26 9.26
CA THR A 18 23.62 -15.94 9.77
C THR A 18 23.01 -17.24 10.27
N ASP A 19 22.97 -17.45 11.59
CA ASP A 19 22.28 -18.59 12.22
C ASP A 19 20.78 -18.64 11.92
N ARG A 20 20.23 -17.56 11.35
CA ARG A 20 18.85 -17.44 10.91
C ARG A 20 18.79 -17.11 9.42
N PRO A 21 18.02 -17.84 8.61
CA PRO A 21 17.71 -17.40 7.25
C PRO A 21 17.17 -15.97 7.30
N LEU A 22 17.58 -15.12 6.37
CA LEU A 22 17.14 -13.71 6.24
C LEU A 22 15.60 -13.54 6.18
N HIS A 23 14.87 -14.65 6.02
CA HIS A 23 13.42 -14.74 5.85
C HIS A 23 12.67 -15.34 7.06
N THR A 24 13.37 -15.60 8.17
CA THR A 24 12.73 -16.11 9.40
C THR A 24 12.38 -14.94 10.31
N LEU A 25 11.09 -14.83 10.63
CA LEU A 25 10.64 -13.85 11.61
C LEU A 25 10.97 -14.34 13.02
N PRO A 26 11.38 -13.42 13.93
CA PRO A 26 11.52 -13.77 15.34
C PRO A 26 10.14 -14.05 15.97
N PRO A 27 10.09 -14.74 17.14
CA PRO A 27 8.86 -14.87 17.92
C PRO A 27 8.19 -13.50 18.12
N PRO A 28 6.84 -13.40 18.13
CA PRO A 28 5.87 -14.48 18.27
C PRO A 28 5.36 -15.11 16.95
N PHE A 29 5.94 -14.77 15.79
CA PHE A 29 5.44 -15.25 14.50
C PHE A 29 5.87 -16.70 14.22
N LEU A 30 4.91 -17.57 13.94
CA LEU A 30 5.17 -18.94 13.47
C LEU A 30 5.22 -18.93 11.94
N GLN A 31 6.22 -19.61 11.35
CA GLN A 31 6.47 -19.58 9.91
C GLN A 31 5.27 -20.11 9.10
N ASP A 32 4.54 -21.09 9.65
CA ASP A 32 3.36 -21.70 9.00
C ASP A 32 2.18 -20.73 8.85
N ALA A 33 2.18 -19.63 9.62
CA ALA A 33 1.15 -18.59 9.59
C ALA A 33 1.55 -17.35 8.77
N LEU A 34 2.61 -17.45 7.95
CA LEU A 34 3.13 -16.35 7.14
C LEU A 34 2.96 -16.62 5.65
N THR A 35 2.13 -15.81 4.99
CA THR A 35 2.01 -15.82 3.52
C THR A 35 2.82 -14.67 2.94
N PRO A 36 3.90 -14.91 2.16
CA PRO A 36 4.69 -13.82 1.59
C PRO A 36 3.85 -13.00 0.60
N ILE A 37 3.83 -11.67 0.76
CA ILE A 37 3.15 -10.75 -0.17
C ILE A 37 4.18 -10.18 -1.14
N THR A 38 5.29 -9.64 -0.62
CA THR A 38 6.31 -8.97 -1.43
C THR A 38 7.67 -9.05 -0.76
N GLN A 39 8.71 -9.16 -1.57
CA GLN A 39 10.11 -9.09 -1.16
C GLN A 39 10.76 -7.87 -1.82
N GLY A 40 11.01 -6.82 -1.03
CA GLY A 40 11.77 -5.65 -1.46
C GLY A 40 13.23 -5.74 -1.04
N ALA A 41 14.06 -4.82 -1.55
CA ALA A 41 15.47 -4.73 -1.14
C ALA A 41 15.61 -4.37 0.36
N GLU A 42 14.65 -3.62 0.90
CA GLU A 42 14.72 -3.11 2.28
C GLU A 42 13.89 -3.88 3.31
N ALA A 43 12.81 -4.54 2.89
CA ALA A 43 11.88 -5.20 3.79
C ALA A 43 11.20 -6.40 3.12
N LEU A 44 10.86 -7.39 3.94
CA LEU A 44 10.03 -8.53 3.62
C LEU A 44 8.65 -8.28 4.19
N VAL A 45 7.61 -8.51 3.39
CA VAL A 45 6.23 -8.24 3.77
C VAL A 45 5.44 -9.53 3.70
N TYR A 46 4.82 -9.89 4.82
CA TYR A 46 4.02 -11.11 4.96
C TYR A 46 2.60 -10.78 5.44
N LYS A 47 1.61 -11.52 4.93
CA LYS A 47 0.27 -11.61 5.52
C LYS A 47 0.32 -12.58 6.69
N THR A 48 -0.33 -12.23 7.79
CA THR A 48 -0.44 -13.06 8.99
C THR A 48 -1.71 -12.71 9.78
N THR A 49 -1.83 -13.23 11.00
CA THR A 49 -2.88 -12.85 11.96
C THR A 49 -2.25 -12.25 13.21
N PHE A 50 -2.97 -11.36 13.90
CA PHE A 50 -2.46 -10.68 15.10
C PHE A 50 -3.32 -10.98 16.32
N LEU A 51 -2.73 -11.65 17.32
CA LEU A 51 -3.33 -12.11 18.59
C LEU A 51 -4.51 -13.09 18.46
N THR A 52 -5.37 -12.96 17.45
CA THR A 52 -6.48 -13.86 17.16
C THR A 52 -6.45 -14.32 15.70
N PRO A 53 -6.87 -15.56 15.38
CA PRO A 53 -6.94 -16.05 14.00
C PRO A 53 -7.85 -15.23 13.08
N SER A 54 -8.83 -14.53 13.65
CA SER A 54 -9.80 -13.70 12.93
C SER A 54 -9.30 -12.28 12.61
N THR A 55 -8.15 -11.86 13.13
CA THR A 55 -7.62 -10.50 12.92
C THR A 55 -6.49 -10.54 11.89
N PRO A 56 -6.76 -10.31 10.59
CA PRO A 56 -5.73 -10.29 9.58
C PRO A 56 -4.80 -9.09 9.76
N ALA A 57 -3.50 -9.32 9.55
CA ALA A 57 -2.45 -8.34 9.72
C ALA A 57 -1.36 -8.50 8.64
N VAL A 58 -0.56 -7.45 8.49
CA VAL A 58 0.65 -7.45 7.67
C VAL A 58 1.85 -7.26 8.57
N VAL A 59 2.85 -8.11 8.46
CA VAL A 59 4.14 -7.91 9.13
C VAL A 59 5.19 -7.49 8.10
N LYS A 60 5.80 -6.33 8.36
CA LYS A 60 6.92 -5.78 7.61
C LYS A 60 8.19 -6.02 8.43
N TYR A 61 9.08 -6.85 7.92
CA TYR A 61 10.33 -7.21 8.57
C TYR A 61 11.53 -6.70 7.78
N ARG A 62 12.47 -6.05 8.48
CA ARG A 62 13.70 -5.51 7.92
C ARG A 62 14.88 -6.35 8.41
N PRO A 63 15.27 -7.41 7.68
CA PRO A 63 16.34 -8.30 8.13
C PRO A 63 17.69 -7.57 8.17
N PRO A 64 18.58 -7.96 9.11
CA PRO A 64 19.92 -7.41 9.18
C PRO A 64 20.67 -7.58 7.86
N LYS A 65 21.42 -6.56 7.46
CA LYS A 65 22.19 -6.60 6.22
C LYS A 65 23.65 -6.97 6.48
N PRO A 66 24.13 -8.13 5.99
CA PRO A 66 25.52 -8.61 6.13
C PRO A 66 26.61 -7.57 5.87
N TYR A 67 26.36 -6.69 4.89
CA TYR A 67 27.30 -5.67 4.44
C TYR A 67 27.35 -4.42 5.33
N ARG A 68 26.46 -4.27 6.31
CA ARG A 68 26.46 -3.13 7.25
C ARG A 68 27.07 -3.55 8.57
N HIS A 69 27.86 -2.66 9.18
CA HIS A 69 28.35 -2.87 10.53
C HIS A 69 27.16 -3.08 11.51
N PRO A 70 27.17 -4.11 12.39
CA PRO A 70 26.00 -4.48 13.20
C PRO A 70 25.40 -3.32 14.01
N THR A 71 26.24 -2.47 14.61
CA THR A 71 25.78 -1.28 15.36
C THR A 71 25.10 -0.25 14.47
N LEU A 72 25.63 -0.04 13.25
CA LEU A 72 25.04 0.89 12.29
C LEU A 72 23.70 0.36 11.79
N ASP A 73 23.66 -0.93 11.42
CA ASP A 73 22.45 -1.56 10.90
C ASP A 73 21.31 -1.54 11.92
N LYS A 74 21.56 -1.97 13.17
CA LYS A 74 20.59 -1.89 14.26
C LYS A 74 20.06 -0.47 14.43
N ARG A 75 20.95 0.53 14.44
CA ARG A 75 20.55 1.95 14.58
C ARG A 75 19.69 2.43 13.40
N LEU A 76 20.05 2.08 12.16
CA LEU A 76 19.31 2.46 10.96
C LEU A 76 17.93 1.78 10.91
N THR A 77 17.88 0.47 11.15
CA THR A 77 16.63 -0.30 11.19
C THR A 77 15.70 0.24 12.26
N LYS A 78 16.19 0.45 13.48
CA LYS A 78 15.42 1.05 14.58
C LYS A 78 14.90 2.44 14.23
N SER A 79 15.76 3.31 13.69
CA SER A 79 15.39 4.68 13.31
C SER A 79 14.27 4.68 12.25
N ARG A 80 14.43 3.89 11.17
CA ARG A 80 13.45 3.81 10.08
C ARG A 80 12.12 3.21 10.52
N LEU A 81 12.16 2.11 11.28
CA LEU A 81 10.95 1.42 11.74
C LEU A 81 10.13 2.30 12.68
N LEU A 82 10.78 2.97 13.63
CA LEU A 82 10.10 3.90 14.53
C LEU A 82 9.62 5.16 13.81
N ALA A 83 10.35 5.66 12.80
CA ALA A 83 9.88 6.78 11.99
C ALA A 83 8.59 6.42 11.26
N GLU A 84 8.57 5.27 10.58
CA GLU A 84 7.41 4.75 9.87
C GLU A 84 6.20 4.55 10.80
N ALA A 85 6.40 3.87 11.94
CA ALA A 85 5.34 3.64 12.93
C ALA A 85 4.76 4.95 13.49
N ARG A 86 5.62 5.91 13.86
CA ARG A 86 5.17 7.21 14.38
C ARG A 86 4.41 8.02 13.34
N SER A 87 4.87 8.00 12.08
CA SER A 87 4.18 8.67 10.99
C SER A 87 2.78 8.09 10.79
N LEU A 88 2.65 6.77 10.73
CA LEU A 88 1.36 6.09 10.58
C LEU A 88 0.40 6.40 11.74
N VAL A 89 0.86 6.29 12.99
CA VAL A 89 0.03 6.60 14.17
C VAL A 89 -0.46 8.05 14.15
N ARG A 90 0.43 9.00 13.82
CA ARG A 90 0.07 10.42 13.71
C ARG A 90 -0.96 10.64 12.62
N VAL A 91 -0.66 10.19 11.39
CA VAL A 91 -1.50 10.43 10.20
C VAL A 91 -2.88 9.77 10.35
N LYS A 92 -2.95 8.56 10.90
CA LYS A 92 -4.21 7.86 11.19
C LYS A 92 -5.06 8.61 12.21
N ARG A 93 -4.45 9.13 13.28
CA ARG A 93 -5.16 9.88 14.33
C ARG A 93 -5.83 11.15 13.80
N GLU A 94 -5.20 11.78 12.81
CA GLU A 94 -5.75 12.99 12.16
C GLU A 94 -6.75 12.67 11.03
N GLY A 95 -7.14 11.40 10.84
CA GLY A 95 -8.23 11.00 9.95
C GLY A 95 -7.85 10.70 8.50
N VAL A 96 -6.56 10.54 8.20
CA VAL A 96 -6.11 10.02 6.90
C VAL A 96 -6.17 8.49 6.93
N ASN A 97 -6.67 7.91 5.85
CA ASN A 97 -6.84 6.48 5.69
C ASN A 97 -5.48 5.81 5.46
N VAL A 98 -4.94 5.24 6.53
CA VAL A 98 -3.69 4.46 6.53
C VAL A 98 -3.86 3.20 7.40
N PRO A 99 -3.05 2.16 7.17
CA PRO A 99 -3.03 0.97 8.04
C PRO A 99 -2.79 1.35 9.51
N GLY A 100 -3.56 0.76 10.41
CA GLY A 100 -3.30 0.90 11.85
C GLY A 100 -2.01 0.19 12.25
N VAL A 101 -1.23 0.79 13.14
CA VAL A 101 -0.07 0.11 13.75
C VAL A 101 -0.57 -0.78 14.88
N LEU A 102 -0.40 -2.09 14.75
CA LEU A 102 -0.84 -3.09 15.74
C LEU A 102 0.26 -3.43 16.75
N GLY A 103 1.53 -3.41 16.30
CA GLY A 103 2.67 -3.69 17.16
C GLY A 103 3.98 -3.45 16.44
N CYS A 104 5.06 -3.24 17.19
CA CYS A 104 6.40 -3.14 16.62
C CYS A 104 7.46 -3.59 17.61
N ASP A 105 8.52 -4.20 17.09
CA ASP A 105 9.77 -4.40 17.83
C ASP A 105 10.91 -3.87 16.97
N ALA A 106 11.44 -2.73 17.38
CA ALA A 106 12.50 -2.06 16.63
C ALA A 106 13.88 -2.69 16.84
N ASP A 107 14.06 -3.48 17.90
CA ASP A 107 15.31 -4.20 18.17
C ASP A 107 15.33 -5.53 17.41
N ALA A 108 14.16 -6.16 17.23
CA ALA A 108 13.96 -7.34 16.39
C ALA A 108 13.64 -7.00 14.91
N GLY A 109 13.41 -5.73 14.57
CA GLY A 109 13.32 -5.23 13.20
C GLY A 109 11.99 -5.46 12.48
N TRP A 110 10.87 -5.62 13.19
CA TRP A 110 9.56 -5.86 12.59
C TRP A 110 8.47 -4.86 13.04
N LEU A 111 7.53 -4.61 12.14
CA LEU A 111 6.37 -3.74 12.30
C LEU A 111 5.11 -4.48 11.84
N VAL A 112 4.11 -4.60 12.70
CA VAL A 112 2.81 -5.20 12.38
C VAL A 112 1.79 -4.10 12.14
N LEU A 113 1.12 -4.19 11.00
CA LEU A 113 0.10 -3.27 10.53
C LEU A 113 -1.22 -4.01 10.32
N GLU A 114 -2.31 -3.27 10.39
CA GLU A 114 -3.63 -3.70 9.93
C GLU A 114 -3.56 -4.15 8.47
N TYR A 115 -4.21 -5.28 8.16
CA TYR A 115 -4.36 -5.71 6.78
C TYR A 115 -5.45 -4.89 6.09
N VAL A 116 -5.06 -4.16 5.04
CA VAL A 116 -6.03 -3.45 4.17
C VAL A 116 -6.55 -4.45 3.14
N ASN A 117 -7.80 -4.87 3.31
CA ASN A 117 -8.48 -5.76 2.37
C ASN A 117 -8.84 -5.00 1.08
N GLY A 118 -8.01 -5.15 0.05
CA GLY A 118 -8.16 -4.35 -1.15
C GLY A 118 -7.13 -4.64 -2.24
N ARG A 119 -7.22 -3.86 -3.30
CA ARG A 119 -6.31 -3.93 -4.45
C ARG A 119 -5.53 -2.63 -4.56
N THR A 120 -4.30 -2.69 -5.08
CA THR A 120 -3.55 -1.46 -5.36
C THR A 120 -4.19 -0.68 -6.50
N ILE A 121 -4.09 0.65 -6.47
CA ILE A 121 -4.61 1.50 -7.55
C ILE A 121 -3.93 1.14 -8.88
N ARG A 122 -2.67 0.73 -8.85
CA ARG A 122 -1.98 0.15 -10.01
C ARG A 122 -2.79 -0.99 -10.66
N ARG A 123 -3.21 -1.99 -9.88
CA ARG A 123 -3.98 -3.13 -10.42
C ARG A 123 -5.35 -2.69 -10.93
N VAL A 124 -5.99 -1.73 -10.28
CA VAL A 124 -7.28 -1.18 -10.75
C VAL A 124 -7.12 -0.52 -12.12
N LEU A 125 -6.08 0.30 -12.30
CA LEU A 125 -5.79 0.96 -13.57
C LEU A 125 -5.38 -0.03 -14.66
N ASP A 126 -4.62 -1.08 -14.32
CA ASP A 126 -4.28 -2.15 -15.26
C ASP A 126 -5.54 -2.87 -15.76
N SER A 127 -6.45 -3.26 -14.87
CA SER A 127 -7.72 -3.88 -15.26
C SER A 127 -8.57 -2.97 -16.14
N TRP A 128 -8.72 -1.70 -15.75
CA TRP A 128 -9.46 -0.70 -16.53
C TRP A 128 -8.86 -0.50 -17.93
N ALA A 129 -7.53 -0.41 -18.05
CA ALA A 129 -6.88 -0.21 -19.34
C ALA A 129 -7.07 -1.40 -20.30
N GLU A 130 -7.09 -2.63 -19.77
CA GLU A 130 -7.38 -3.81 -20.59
C GLU A 130 -8.86 -3.87 -21.02
N GLU A 131 -9.78 -3.45 -20.15
CA GLU A 131 -11.21 -3.33 -20.51
C GLU A 131 -11.43 -2.31 -21.64
N VAL A 132 -10.81 -1.13 -21.56
CA VAL A 132 -10.90 -0.10 -22.61
C VAL A 132 -10.36 -0.63 -23.94
N LYS A 133 -9.19 -1.26 -23.95
CA LYS A 133 -8.63 -1.86 -25.18
C LYS A 133 -9.51 -2.95 -25.75
N ALA A 134 -10.11 -3.79 -24.90
CA ALA A 134 -11.01 -4.86 -25.34
C ALA A 134 -12.26 -4.27 -26.00
N GLU A 135 -12.81 -3.20 -25.43
CA GLU A 135 -14.00 -2.53 -25.95
C GLU A 135 -13.71 -1.76 -27.26
N GLU A 136 -12.58 -1.05 -27.34
CA GLU A 136 -12.12 -0.43 -28.59
C GLU A 136 -11.99 -1.45 -29.72
N LYS A 137 -11.46 -2.63 -29.42
CA LYS A 137 -11.31 -3.73 -30.40
C LYS A 137 -12.68 -4.28 -30.85
N ARG A 138 -13.66 -4.38 -29.95
CA ARG A 138 -15.02 -4.81 -30.29
C ARG A 138 -15.70 -3.82 -31.22
N VAL A 139 -15.64 -2.53 -30.87
CA VAL A 139 -16.27 -1.46 -31.67
C VAL A 139 -15.64 -1.36 -33.05
N PHE A 140 -14.32 -1.50 -33.14
CA PHE A 140 -13.63 -1.55 -34.43
C PHE A 140 -14.06 -2.76 -35.28
N ALA A 141 -14.26 -3.93 -34.67
CA ALA A 141 -14.73 -5.13 -35.37
C ALA A 141 -16.19 -5.02 -35.85
N GLU A 142 -17.02 -4.26 -35.14
CA GLU A 142 -18.42 -3.98 -35.50
C GLU A 142 -18.57 -2.84 -36.51
N GLY A 143 -17.47 -2.27 -37.00
CA GLY A 143 -17.46 -1.18 -37.99
C GLY A 143 -17.79 0.20 -37.41
N GLY A 144 -17.75 0.35 -36.08
CA GLY A 144 -17.92 1.62 -35.39
C GLY A 144 -16.68 2.51 -35.45
N ASP A 145 -16.88 3.82 -35.35
CA ASP A 145 -15.77 4.78 -35.21
C ASP A 145 -15.20 4.72 -33.78
N ALA A 146 -14.01 4.13 -33.64
CA ALA A 146 -13.29 4.03 -32.36
C ALA A 146 -13.09 5.38 -31.67
N GLY A 147 -13.09 6.49 -32.43
CA GLY A 147 -12.99 7.85 -31.89
C GLY A 147 -14.19 8.30 -31.05
N GLN A 148 -15.33 7.61 -31.14
CA GLN A 148 -16.54 7.96 -30.38
C GLN A 148 -16.56 7.36 -28.97
N LEU A 149 -15.85 6.25 -28.69
CA LEU A 149 -15.88 5.62 -27.36
C LEU A 149 -15.15 6.42 -26.28
N ALA A 150 -14.01 7.00 -26.61
CA ALA A 150 -13.27 7.85 -25.66
C ALA A 150 -14.05 9.13 -25.28
N ARG A 151 -15.09 9.50 -26.04
CA ARG A 151 -15.95 10.68 -25.79
C ARG A 151 -17.32 10.31 -25.21
N ALA A 152 -17.81 9.10 -25.48
CA ALA A 152 -19.03 8.58 -24.88
C ALA A 152 -18.67 7.92 -23.54
N GLY A 153 -18.53 8.74 -22.48
CA GLY A 153 -18.28 8.26 -21.13
C GLY A 153 -19.29 7.19 -20.72
N GLY A 154 -18.88 5.93 -20.79
CA GLY A 154 -19.64 4.81 -20.24
C GLY A 154 -19.66 4.88 -18.71
N SER A 155 -20.53 4.12 -18.06
CA SER A 155 -20.64 4.11 -16.59
C SER A 155 -19.29 3.79 -15.91
N GLY A 156 -18.49 2.89 -16.50
CA GLY A 156 -17.15 2.57 -15.99
C GLY A 156 -16.13 3.71 -16.10
N THR A 157 -16.34 4.69 -16.98
CA THR A 157 -15.51 5.89 -17.07
C THR A 157 -15.81 6.87 -15.93
N GLU A 158 -17.07 7.03 -15.54
CA GLU A 158 -17.40 7.91 -14.41
C GLU A 158 -16.92 7.31 -13.08
N ASP A 159 -17.03 5.98 -12.91
CA ASP A 159 -16.55 5.30 -11.70
C ASP A 159 -15.04 5.43 -11.50
N ILE A 160 -14.24 5.36 -12.58
CA ILE A 160 -12.79 5.55 -12.48
C ILE A 160 -12.42 7.02 -12.22
N LEU A 161 -13.17 7.98 -12.78
CA LEU A 161 -12.98 9.40 -12.49
C LEU A 161 -13.30 9.70 -11.03
N ASP A 162 -14.36 9.12 -10.48
CA ASP A 162 -14.67 9.23 -9.06
C ASP A 162 -13.57 8.64 -8.17
N LEU A 163 -13.02 7.48 -8.56
CA LEU A 163 -11.86 6.91 -7.88
C LEU A 163 -10.67 7.87 -7.89
N MET A 164 -10.37 8.50 -9.03
CA MET A 164 -9.29 9.48 -9.13
C MET A 164 -9.53 10.72 -8.25
N ARG A 165 -10.79 11.19 -8.15
CA ARG A 165 -11.15 12.27 -7.23
C ARG A 165 -10.84 11.90 -5.78
N ARG A 166 -11.24 10.70 -5.35
CA ARG A 166 -10.96 10.20 -3.99
C ARG A 166 -9.47 10.07 -3.73
N VAL A 167 -8.67 9.63 -4.72
CA VAL A 167 -7.21 9.61 -4.61
C VAL A 167 -6.65 11.01 -4.39
N GLY A 168 -7.07 11.99 -5.20
CA GLY A 168 -6.62 13.38 -5.07
C GLY A 168 -6.99 14.01 -3.72
N GLN A 169 -8.18 13.72 -3.22
CA GLN A 169 -8.64 14.17 -1.90
C GLN A 169 -7.80 13.56 -0.77
N GLU A 170 -7.52 12.26 -0.81
CA GLU A 170 -6.80 11.58 0.26
C GLU A 170 -5.32 12.03 0.33
N VAL A 171 -4.67 12.22 -0.82
CA VAL A 171 -3.34 12.85 -0.90
C VAL A 171 -3.40 14.30 -0.41
N GLY A 172 -4.48 15.01 -0.71
CA GLY A 172 -4.77 16.34 -0.19
C GLY A 172 -4.77 16.42 1.33
N LYS A 173 -5.49 15.51 1.99
CA LYS A 173 -5.54 15.40 3.46
C LYS A 173 -4.14 15.17 4.04
N LEU A 174 -3.34 14.27 3.45
CA LEU A 174 -1.97 14.03 3.90
C LEU A 174 -1.12 15.32 3.86
N HIS A 175 -1.17 16.05 2.75
CA HIS A 175 -0.42 17.28 2.58
C HIS A 175 -0.92 18.44 3.46
N GLU A 176 -2.22 18.52 3.72
CA GLU A 176 -2.82 19.48 4.65
C GLU A 176 -2.24 19.32 6.07
N LEU A 177 -2.00 18.08 6.51
CA LEU A 177 -1.34 17.78 7.78
C LEU A 177 0.15 18.11 7.83
N GLY A 178 0.72 18.60 6.72
CA GLY A 178 2.15 18.89 6.59
C GLY A 178 3.01 17.64 6.55
N VAL A 179 2.48 16.54 6.01
CA VAL A 179 3.21 15.28 5.80
C VAL A 179 3.37 15.06 4.31
N CYS A 180 4.58 14.71 3.89
CA CYS A 180 4.89 14.20 2.56
C CYS A 180 5.21 12.71 2.64
N HIS A 181 4.69 11.94 1.70
CA HIS A 181 4.88 10.50 1.58
C HIS A 181 6.35 10.14 1.27
N GLY A 182 6.97 10.84 0.33
CA GLY A 182 8.35 10.62 -0.13
C GLY A 182 8.52 9.50 -1.14
N ASP A 183 7.48 8.70 -1.40
CA ASP A 183 7.44 7.63 -2.41
C ASP A 183 6.01 7.38 -2.89
N LEU A 184 5.31 8.45 -3.27
CA LEU A 184 3.89 8.36 -3.60
C LEU A 184 3.69 7.77 -5.01
N THR A 185 3.44 6.47 -5.11
CA THR A 185 3.21 5.77 -6.38
C THR A 185 1.86 5.05 -6.41
N THR A 186 1.39 4.63 -7.59
CA THR A 186 0.14 3.86 -7.75
C THR A 186 0.14 2.50 -7.03
N SER A 187 1.32 1.99 -6.67
CA SER A 187 1.46 0.74 -5.90
C SER A 187 1.36 0.98 -4.39
N ASN A 188 1.61 2.22 -3.94
CA ASN A 188 1.51 2.65 -2.54
C ASN A 188 0.13 3.25 -2.19
N LEU A 189 -0.84 3.12 -3.09
CA LEU A 189 -2.23 3.46 -2.90
C LEU A 189 -3.07 2.19 -3.03
N MET A 190 -3.99 1.97 -2.11
CA MET A 190 -4.91 0.84 -2.11
C MET A 190 -6.36 1.31 -2.10
N LEU A 191 -7.20 0.66 -2.89
CA LEU A 191 -8.65 0.74 -2.77
C LEU A 191 -9.10 -0.38 -1.83
N ARG A 192 -9.51 -0.01 -0.62
CA ARG A 192 -10.16 -0.92 0.33
C ARG A 192 -11.59 -1.17 -0.13
N VAL A 193 -11.95 -2.44 -0.30
CA VAL A 193 -13.34 -2.82 -0.54
C VAL A 193 -14.03 -2.80 0.82
N PRO A 194 -15.24 -2.19 0.94
CA PRO A 194 -16.02 -2.34 2.15
C PRO A 194 -16.15 -3.82 2.46
N ASP A 195 -15.86 -4.22 3.70
CA ASP A 195 -16.26 -5.56 4.13
C ASP A 195 -17.77 -5.59 3.95
N GLU A 196 -18.29 -6.43 3.05
CA GLU A 196 -19.74 -6.66 2.90
C GLU A 196 -20.28 -6.74 4.31
N GLU A 197 -21.10 -5.76 4.71
CA GLU A 197 -21.73 -5.80 6.03
C GLU A 197 -22.31 -7.19 6.13
N LYS A 198 -21.85 -7.98 7.10
CA LYS A 198 -22.39 -9.31 7.38
C LYS A 198 -23.89 -9.16 7.36
N SER A 199 -24.53 -9.58 6.26
CA SER A 199 -25.91 -9.27 5.99
C SER A 199 -26.70 -9.61 7.25
N GLU A 200 -27.48 -8.67 7.76
CA GLU A 200 -28.37 -8.93 8.89
C GLU A 200 -29.17 -10.22 8.64
N LYS A 201 -28.84 -11.27 9.40
CA LYS A 201 -29.59 -12.51 9.78
C LYS A 201 -28.56 -13.64 9.95
N SER A 202 -28.31 -14.20 11.12
CA SER A 202 -29.27 -14.64 12.14
C SER A 202 -28.76 -14.33 13.55
N LYS A 203 -29.67 -13.98 14.48
CA LYS A 203 -29.37 -14.11 15.91
C LYS A 203 -28.84 -15.53 16.16
N PRO A 204 -27.71 -15.73 16.84
CA PRO A 204 -27.40 -17.05 17.37
C PRO A 204 -28.41 -17.34 18.47
N THR A 205 -29.48 -18.05 18.13
CA THR A 205 -30.25 -18.81 19.12
C THR A 205 -29.32 -19.87 19.68
N GLY A 206 -28.84 -19.67 20.91
CA GLY A 206 -27.98 -20.63 21.60
C GLY A 206 -26.65 -20.03 22.06
N ARG A 207 -26.69 -18.96 22.87
CA ARG A 207 -25.54 -18.62 23.69
C ARG A 207 -25.46 -19.68 24.81
N MET A 208 -24.74 -20.78 24.57
CA MET A 208 -24.39 -21.69 25.66
C MET A 208 -23.54 -20.91 26.66
N THR A 209 -24.02 -20.86 27.91
CA THR A 209 -23.32 -20.23 29.02
C THR A 209 -22.08 -21.04 29.37
N THR A 210 -21.09 -20.41 30.01
CA THR A 210 -19.85 -21.05 30.51
C THR A 210 -20.10 -22.24 31.45
N SER A 211 -21.34 -22.41 31.92
CA SER A 211 -21.82 -23.57 32.66
C SER A 211 -21.92 -24.84 31.80
N ALA A 212 -22.40 -24.74 30.56
CA ALA A 212 -22.64 -25.90 29.68
C ALA A 212 -21.34 -26.51 29.13
N MET A 213 -20.32 -25.68 28.87
CA MET A 213 -18.98 -26.14 28.47
C MET A 213 -18.26 -26.89 29.59
N ARG A 214 -18.55 -26.55 30.85
CA ARG A 214 -17.97 -27.23 32.03
C ARG A 214 -18.64 -28.58 32.30
N GLU A 215 -19.91 -28.73 31.96
CA GLU A 215 -20.69 -29.96 32.13
C GLU A 215 -20.27 -31.04 31.11
N ALA A 216 -20.07 -30.67 29.84
CA ALA A 216 -19.60 -31.59 28.79
C ALA A 216 -18.18 -32.14 29.05
N ALA A 217 -17.30 -31.35 29.67
CA ALA A 217 -15.96 -31.79 30.04
C ALA A 217 -15.94 -32.82 31.20
N MET A 218 -17.02 -32.92 31.98
CA MET A 218 -17.14 -33.83 33.12
C MET A 218 -17.89 -35.13 32.77
N SER A 219 -18.61 -35.18 31.65
CA SER A 219 -19.34 -36.37 31.16
C SER A 219 -18.56 -37.22 30.15
N GLY A 220 -17.43 -36.74 29.64
CA GLY A 220 -16.55 -37.50 28.74
C GLY A 220 -17.07 -37.62 27.30
N GLU A 221 -18.04 -36.80 26.89
CA GLU A 221 -18.47 -36.71 25.48
C GLU A 221 -17.67 -35.64 24.74
N GLU A 222 -17.20 -36.01 23.55
CA GLU A 222 -16.36 -35.16 22.69
C GLU A 222 -17.23 -34.09 22.00
N PRO A 223 -16.81 -32.80 22.00
CA PRO A 223 -17.61 -31.73 21.39
C PRO A 223 -17.67 -31.89 19.86
N PRO A 224 -18.80 -31.53 19.22
CA PRO A 224 -18.97 -31.72 17.78
C PRO A 224 -17.98 -30.86 16.98
N PRO A 225 -17.55 -31.32 15.78
CA PRO A 225 -16.54 -30.62 14.99
C PRO A 225 -17.03 -29.23 14.57
N LEU A 226 -16.12 -28.26 14.60
CA LEU A 226 -16.36 -26.95 14.01
C LEU A 226 -16.38 -27.08 12.49
N GLU A 227 -17.55 -26.85 11.88
CA GLU A 227 -17.68 -26.72 10.43
C GLU A 227 -16.91 -25.47 9.98
N ILE A 228 -15.78 -25.70 9.30
CA ILE A 228 -15.06 -24.68 8.55
C ILE A 228 -15.81 -24.53 7.23
N PRO A 229 -16.34 -23.35 6.87
CA PRO A 229 -16.93 -23.16 5.55
C PRO A 229 -15.84 -23.33 4.48
N GLU A 230 -15.86 -24.48 3.80
CA GLU A 230 -15.20 -24.67 2.51
C GLU A 230 -16.03 -23.94 1.47
N ASP A 231 -15.73 -22.66 1.24
CA ASP A 231 -15.98 -22.01 -0.04
C ASP A 231 -15.21 -20.68 -0.04
N GLU A 232 -14.09 -20.65 -0.77
CA GLU A 232 -13.56 -19.39 -1.28
C GLU A 232 -14.63 -18.81 -2.22
N PRO A 233 -15.17 -17.60 -1.97
CA PRO A 233 -16.07 -17.01 -2.94
C PRO A 233 -15.29 -16.74 -4.22
N ALA A 234 -15.73 -17.38 -5.29
CA ALA A 234 -15.29 -17.13 -6.66
C ALA A 234 -15.25 -15.60 -6.90
N ALA A 235 -14.14 -15.13 -7.48
CA ALA A 235 -13.88 -13.72 -7.73
C ALA A 235 -15.11 -13.04 -8.40
N PRO A 236 -15.67 -11.96 -7.82
CA PRO A 236 -16.83 -11.34 -8.42
C PRO A 236 -16.43 -10.65 -9.72
N ALA A 237 -17.14 -11.00 -10.79
CA ALA A 237 -17.24 -10.25 -12.02
C ALA A 237 -17.90 -8.88 -11.72
N HIS A 238 -17.33 -7.80 -12.25
CA HIS A 238 -17.54 -6.39 -11.84
C HIS A 238 -17.02 -6.07 -10.43
N GLN A 239 -15.71 -5.84 -10.31
CA GLN A 239 -15.10 -5.43 -9.04
C GLN A 239 -15.38 -3.95 -8.80
N SER A 240 -16.44 -3.67 -8.05
CA SER A 240 -16.86 -2.34 -7.62
C SER A 240 -15.68 -1.41 -7.29
N LEU A 241 -15.72 -0.19 -7.79
CA LEU A 241 -14.79 0.88 -7.43
C LEU A 241 -15.25 1.66 -6.19
N ALA A 242 -16.37 1.27 -5.57
CA ALA A 242 -16.81 1.79 -4.30
C ALA A 242 -15.87 1.33 -3.18
N GLY A 243 -15.45 2.26 -2.33
CA GLY A 243 -14.50 1.97 -1.26
C GLY A 243 -13.68 3.18 -0.83
N GLU A 244 -12.73 2.93 0.06
CA GLU A 244 -11.88 3.96 0.64
C GLU A 244 -10.46 3.85 0.09
N ILE A 245 -9.82 5.01 -0.14
CA ILE A 245 -8.42 5.05 -0.55
C ILE A 245 -7.55 5.00 0.69
N TYR A 246 -6.63 4.05 0.74
CA TYR A 246 -5.62 3.91 1.77
C TYR A 246 -4.24 4.21 1.21
N LEU A 247 -3.45 5.00 1.93
CA LEU A 247 -2.03 5.16 1.65
C LEU A 247 -1.24 4.12 2.44
N ILE A 248 -0.24 3.50 1.81
CA ILE A 248 0.63 2.49 2.42
C ILE A 248 2.10 2.81 2.17
N ASP A 249 2.98 2.18 2.97
CA ASP A 249 4.44 2.33 2.89
C ASP A 249 4.99 3.72 3.21
N PHE A 250 4.95 4.08 4.50
CA PHE A 250 5.39 5.38 5.00
C PHE A 250 6.91 5.44 5.28
N GLY A 251 7.70 4.55 4.66
CA GLY A 251 9.12 4.35 4.97
C GLY A 251 10.03 5.56 4.69
N LEU A 252 9.60 6.48 3.83
CA LEU A 252 10.33 7.71 3.46
C LEU A 252 9.59 9.00 3.84
N THR A 253 8.61 8.88 4.75
CA THR A 253 7.82 10.05 5.14
C THR A 253 8.65 11.15 5.79
N SER A 254 8.26 12.38 5.50
CA SER A 254 8.82 13.58 6.11
C SER A 254 7.71 14.54 6.53
N SER A 255 7.94 15.30 7.61
CA SER A 255 7.06 16.41 7.97
C SER A 255 7.66 17.69 7.40
N THR A 256 6.90 18.36 6.54
CA THR A 256 7.34 19.57 5.85
C THR A 256 6.17 20.50 5.60
N ILE A 257 6.46 21.80 5.68
CA ILE A 257 5.53 22.88 5.33
C ILE A 257 5.82 23.43 3.93
N GLN A 258 6.86 22.94 3.27
CA GLN A 258 7.30 23.47 1.99
C GLN A 258 6.44 22.91 0.86
N ASP A 259 5.89 23.80 0.05
CA ASP A 259 5.09 23.43 -1.11
C ASP A 259 5.92 22.72 -2.20
N GLU A 260 7.25 22.89 -2.20
CA GLU A 260 8.17 22.16 -3.08
C GLU A 260 8.11 20.65 -2.80
N ASP A 261 8.18 20.23 -1.55
CA ASP A 261 8.21 18.80 -1.20
C ASP A 261 6.88 18.11 -1.56
N ARG A 262 5.76 18.79 -1.28
CA ARG A 262 4.41 18.36 -1.69
C ARG A 262 4.27 18.26 -3.20
N ALA A 263 4.87 19.20 -3.93
CA ALA A 263 4.88 19.20 -5.39
C ALA A 263 5.76 18.07 -5.95
N VAL A 264 6.87 17.73 -5.30
CA VAL A 264 7.70 16.57 -5.65
C VAL A 264 6.91 15.27 -5.45
N ASP A 265 6.18 15.11 -4.35
CA ASP A 265 5.30 13.94 -4.14
C ASP A 265 4.25 13.79 -5.25
N LEU A 266 3.54 14.87 -5.60
CA LEU A 266 2.59 14.84 -6.72
C LEU A 266 3.26 14.53 -8.06
N TYR A 267 4.48 15.02 -8.28
CA TYR A 267 5.24 14.74 -9.48
C TYR A 267 5.68 13.28 -9.56
N VAL A 268 6.07 12.66 -8.43
CA VAL A 268 6.38 11.22 -8.38
C VAL A 268 5.14 10.40 -8.72
N LEU A 269 3.98 10.77 -8.18
CA LEU A 269 2.73 10.10 -8.50
C LEU A 269 2.37 10.26 -9.99
N GLU A 270 2.46 11.47 -10.54
CA GLU A 270 2.26 11.74 -11.97
C GLU A 270 3.14 10.85 -12.84
N ARG A 271 4.44 10.77 -12.51
CA ARG A 271 5.40 9.94 -13.25
C ARG A 271 5.09 8.46 -13.13
N ALA A 272 4.61 7.99 -11.97
CA ALA A 272 4.18 6.62 -11.81
C ALA A 272 2.98 6.31 -12.73
N PHE A 273 1.98 7.20 -12.80
CA PHE A 273 0.86 7.07 -13.73
C PHE A 273 1.31 6.98 -15.19
N SER A 274 2.10 7.93 -15.68
CA SER A 274 2.55 7.93 -17.09
C SER A 274 3.43 6.71 -17.41
N ALA A 275 4.21 6.21 -16.44
CA ALA A 275 5.14 5.09 -16.67
C ALA A 275 4.44 3.73 -16.70
N THR A 276 3.49 3.48 -15.79
CA THR A 276 2.82 2.17 -15.69
C THR A 276 1.52 2.11 -16.47
N HIS A 277 0.84 3.24 -16.70
CA HIS A 277 -0.48 3.27 -17.33
C HIS A 277 -0.63 4.41 -18.35
N PRO A 278 0.03 4.34 -19.53
CA PRO A 278 -0.05 5.41 -20.55
C PRO A 278 -1.49 5.73 -20.99
N ALA A 279 -2.36 4.71 -21.08
CA ALA A 279 -3.77 4.90 -21.44
C ALA A 279 -4.56 5.69 -20.39
N ALA A 280 -4.16 5.62 -19.12
CA ALA A 280 -4.82 6.28 -17.99
C ALA A 280 -4.22 7.66 -17.66
N GLU A 281 -3.24 8.15 -18.42
CA GLU A 281 -2.54 9.41 -18.13
C GLU A 281 -3.50 10.61 -18.06
N HIS A 282 -4.53 10.63 -18.90
CA HIS A 282 -5.55 11.70 -18.89
C HIS A 282 -6.39 11.72 -17.60
N LEU A 283 -6.55 10.58 -16.92
CA LEU A 283 -7.29 10.49 -15.67
C LEU A 283 -6.56 11.22 -14.52
N PHE A 284 -5.24 11.42 -14.64
CA PHE A 284 -4.46 12.12 -13.62
C PHE A 284 -4.87 13.59 -13.47
N HIS A 285 -5.45 14.21 -14.51
CA HIS A 285 -6.01 15.56 -14.39
C HIS A 285 -7.07 15.64 -13.27
N GLU A 286 -7.90 14.61 -13.16
CA GLU A 286 -8.96 14.54 -12.15
C GLU A 286 -8.39 14.46 -10.73
N VAL A 287 -7.27 13.74 -10.55
CA VAL A 287 -6.53 13.69 -9.28
C VAL A 287 -6.05 15.09 -8.89
N LEU A 288 -5.45 15.83 -9.83
CA LEU A 288 -4.93 17.17 -9.56
C LEU A 288 -6.03 18.19 -9.29
N GLU A 289 -7.16 18.09 -10.00
CA GLU A 289 -8.31 18.96 -9.79
C GLU A 289 -8.92 18.74 -8.40
N ALA A 290 -9.15 17.48 -8.01
CA ALA A 290 -9.65 17.13 -6.69
C ALA A 290 -8.67 17.54 -5.58
N TYR A 291 -7.36 17.29 -5.78
CA TYR A 291 -6.31 17.77 -4.89
C TYR A 291 -6.34 19.29 -4.74
N GLY A 292 -6.49 20.04 -5.84
CA GLY A 292 -6.54 21.51 -5.84
C GLY A 292 -7.70 22.12 -5.04
N LYS A 293 -8.74 21.32 -4.79
CA LYS A 293 -9.93 21.68 -3.99
C LYS A 293 -9.89 21.13 -2.56
N SER A 294 -8.90 20.29 -2.22
CA SER A 294 -8.86 19.56 -0.96
C SER A 294 -8.56 20.42 0.28
N TYR A 295 -7.64 21.41 0.16
CA TYR A 295 -7.30 22.33 1.26
C TYR A 295 -6.81 23.69 0.74
N LYS A 296 -6.78 24.70 1.62
CA LYS A 296 -6.50 26.11 1.25
C LYS A 296 -5.16 26.32 0.51
N GLY A 297 -4.13 25.56 0.86
CA GLY A 297 -2.78 25.65 0.28
C GLY A 297 -2.59 24.88 -1.04
N ALA A 298 -3.55 24.03 -1.43
CA ALA A 298 -3.36 23.10 -2.54
C ALA A 298 -3.03 23.79 -3.87
N LYS A 299 -3.66 24.94 -4.16
CA LYS A 299 -3.40 25.71 -5.39
C LYS A 299 -1.96 26.23 -5.48
N SER A 300 -1.34 26.58 -4.34
CA SER A 300 0.07 26.99 -4.29
C SER A 300 0.99 25.84 -4.66
N VAL A 301 0.70 24.64 -4.13
CA VAL A 301 1.41 23.41 -4.48
C VAL A 301 1.28 23.07 -5.96
N LEU A 302 0.08 23.18 -6.55
CA LEU A 302 -0.14 22.94 -7.98
C LEU A 302 0.66 23.92 -8.86
N LYS A 303 0.72 25.20 -8.48
CA LYS A 303 1.59 26.17 -9.16
C LYS A 303 3.05 25.79 -9.04
N ARG A 304 3.48 25.26 -7.89
CA ARG A 304 4.86 24.81 -7.67
C ARG A 304 5.19 23.56 -8.48
N LEU A 305 4.24 22.65 -8.64
CA LEU A 305 4.33 21.43 -9.46
C LEU A 305 4.72 21.74 -10.91
N GLU A 306 4.22 22.82 -11.51
CA GLU A 306 4.64 23.25 -12.85
C GLU A 306 6.16 23.51 -12.93
N GLY A 307 6.72 24.15 -11.91
CA GLY A 307 8.16 24.37 -11.79
C GLY A 307 8.95 23.07 -11.63
N VAL A 308 8.42 22.12 -10.84
CA VAL A 308 9.02 20.78 -10.67
C VAL A 308 9.01 20.01 -12.00
N ARG A 309 7.88 20.00 -12.73
CA ARG A 309 7.75 19.36 -14.05
C ARG A 309 8.79 19.87 -15.04
N MET A 310 9.01 21.19 -15.10
CA MET A 310 10.00 21.79 -15.99
C MET A 310 11.44 21.37 -15.66
N ARG A 311 11.78 21.24 -14.36
CA ARG A 311 13.10 20.75 -13.93
C ARG A 311 13.26 19.25 -14.18
N GLY A 312 12.22 18.46 -13.96
CA GLY A 312 12.23 17.01 -14.22
C GLY A 312 12.45 16.68 -15.69
N ARG A 313 11.80 17.41 -16.61
CA ARG A 313 11.98 17.25 -18.07
C ARG A 313 13.41 17.54 -18.54
N LYS A 314 14.08 18.56 -17.97
CA LYS A 314 15.49 18.87 -18.31
C LYS A 314 16.45 17.76 -17.92
N ARG A 315 16.20 17.06 -16.81
CA ARG A 315 17.00 15.89 -16.40
C ARG A 315 16.78 14.68 -17.32
N SER A 316 15.58 14.50 -17.85
CA SER A 316 15.26 13.41 -18.79
C SER A 316 15.88 13.59 -20.19
N MET A 317 16.24 14.82 -20.59
CA MET A 317 16.91 15.08 -21.87
C MET A 317 18.44 14.91 -21.82
N LEU A 318 19.01 14.73 -20.62
CA LEU A 318 20.45 14.58 -20.38
C LEU A 318 20.83 13.15 -19.94
N GLY A 319 19.90 12.20 -20.05
CA GLY A 319 20.10 10.78 -19.75
C GLY A 319 20.23 9.95 -21.03
#